data_AF-A0A2H1I8G4-F1
#
_entry.id   AF-A0A2H1I8G4-F1
#
_cell.length_a   1.000
_cell.length_b   1.000
_cell.length_c   1.000
_cell.angle_alpha   90.00
_cell.angle_beta   90.00
_cell.angle_gamma   90.00
#
_symmetry.space_group_name_H-M   'P 1'
#
loop_
_entity.id
_entity.type
_entity.pdbx_description
1 polymer ?
#
loop_
_entity_poly.entity_id
_entity_poly.type
_entity_poly.pdbx_seq_one_letter_code
_entity_poly.pdbx_strand_id
1 'polypeptide(L)'
;MTNPPADIPVWCVIGRAPDEALGSVRGMGSTIGVVELDDARERIGSHHLGADKLPEFVRSREAQARPRWVFSDTPNWYPALLAAGVQIERCYDLRLTHAILMRSQLVTDRSAVAAADEWDAGPVSAPTAPEAEALFEVTERRSHIKTVPHDIESALAEFARQTTALQTASDPGRLRLLLAAESAGGLVAAEMHAAGVPWDIAEHDRILADELGPRPARDAKPEKMLAVAEEVRAALDDPRANLDSHVKLLHSLHAAGINVASTSKWELEQSEHPAIAPLLQYKKQSRLLSANGWHWLDEWVSEGRYRPVYVPGGVVTGRWAASGGGALQIPRQLRPALRADPGWRLISADVAQLEPRALAAMSGDTAMAEAGRGRDLYSGLVDEGIVATRQEAKIAVLGAMYGSTTGDSGRLVPRLRTSFPAAMGLVDSAAEVGAEGGVVSTWLGRTSPVPSEQWRRLQSAANQFDATSQDETRARRAAGDQGRFTRNFVVQGTAAEWALAWLADLRLRLARLPGVADENPADDDRNPGVTSAGETVGNVAEASGPVFSRRAHLVFFLHDEVIVHAPAQHAEAVATAIGDAAASAGKLLFGNAPVDFPLDLTISERAAKG
;
A
#
# COMPACT_ATOMS: atom_id res chain seq x y z
N MET A 1 -0.25 26.97 25.25
CA MET A 1 -0.76 25.59 25.38
C MET A 1 -0.98 25.35 26.86
N THR A 2 -2.22 25.41 27.32
CA THR A 2 -2.59 25.04 28.69
C THR A 2 -2.48 23.52 28.81
N ASN A 3 -1.69 23.02 29.76
CA ASN A 3 -1.60 21.59 30.06
C ASN A 3 -3.03 21.05 30.28
N PRO A 4 -3.39 19.89 29.69
CA PRO A 4 -4.64 19.22 30.01
C PRO A 4 -4.69 18.95 31.53
N PRO A 5 -5.87 18.97 32.16
CA PRO A 5 -6.00 18.65 33.58
C PRO A 5 -5.40 17.26 33.86
N ALA A 6 -4.77 17.11 35.03
CA ALA A 6 -3.87 16.01 35.40
C ALA A 6 -4.47 14.58 35.38
N ASP A 7 -5.77 14.44 35.14
CA ASP A 7 -6.50 13.16 35.18
C ASP A 7 -7.00 12.67 33.79
N ILE A 8 -6.63 13.33 32.69
CA ILE A 8 -7.04 12.89 31.34
C ILE A 8 -5.95 12.00 30.72
N PRO A 9 -6.26 10.74 30.37
CA PRO A 9 -5.28 9.87 29.72
C PRO A 9 -4.91 10.40 28.34
N VAL A 10 -3.61 10.55 28.10
CA VAL A 10 -3.06 10.90 26.78
C VAL A 10 -2.76 9.62 26.00
N TRP A 11 -2.41 8.54 26.69
CA TRP A 11 -2.12 7.24 26.12
C TRP A 11 -2.92 6.14 26.83
N CYS A 12 -3.31 5.12 26.07
CA CYS A 12 -3.94 3.91 26.62
C CYS A 12 -3.27 2.68 26.01
N VAL A 13 -2.53 1.93 26.83
CA VAL A 13 -1.85 0.70 26.40
C VAL A 13 -2.78 -0.48 26.61
N ILE A 14 -3.01 -1.29 25.57
CA ILE A 14 -3.86 -2.48 25.62
C ILE A 14 -2.98 -3.73 25.44
N GLY A 15 -3.24 -4.76 26.23
CA GLY A 15 -2.64 -6.07 26.09
C GLY A 15 -3.45 -7.15 26.79
N ARG A 16 -3.17 -8.42 26.51
CA ARG A 16 -3.74 -9.55 27.24
C ARG A 16 -3.15 -9.60 28.66
N ALA A 17 -3.99 -9.88 29.64
CA ALA A 17 -3.60 -10.04 31.04
C ALA A 17 -3.89 -11.48 31.50
N PRO A 18 -3.10 -12.02 32.44
CA PRO A 18 -3.36 -13.34 33.02
C PRO A 18 -4.70 -13.36 33.79
N ASP A 19 -5.39 -14.50 33.75
CA ASP A 19 -6.75 -14.70 34.29
C ASP A 19 -6.86 -14.65 35.83
N GLU A 20 -5.73 -14.55 36.55
CA GLU A 20 -5.70 -14.61 38.02
C GLU A 20 -6.37 -13.41 38.71
N ALA A 21 -6.71 -12.35 37.96
CA ALA A 21 -7.31 -11.12 38.50
C ALA A 21 -8.83 -11.19 38.76
N LEU A 22 -9.54 -12.19 38.22
CA LEU A 22 -10.97 -12.40 38.47
C LEU A 22 -11.17 -13.74 39.17
N GLY A 23 -11.45 -13.68 40.47
CA GLY A 23 -11.63 -14.84 41.34
C GLY A 23 -12.47 -15.96 40.72
N SER A 24 -11.80 -17.09 40.47
CA SER A 24 -12.34 -18.45 40.31
C SER A 24 -13.66 -18.60 39.52
N VAL A 25 -13.58 -18.50 38.18
CA VAL A 25 -14.34 -19.40 37.28
C VAL A 25 -13.45 -19.71 36.08
N ARG A 26 -12.95 -20.95 35.98
CA ARG A 26 -12.31 -21.44 34.75
C ARG A 26 -13.36 -21.53 33.65
N GLY A 27 -13.31 -20.61 32.68
CA GLY A 27 -14.16 -20.67 31.49
C GLY A 27 -13.96 -19.50 30.51
N MET A 28 -13.12 -19.70 29.49
CA MET A 28 -13.21 -19.11 28.14
C MET A 28 -13.30 -17.57 28.00
N GLY A 29 -12.39 -16.79 28.59
CA GLY A 29 -12.17 -15.41 28.15
C GLY A 29 -10.76 -14.94 28.49
N SER A 30 -9.99 -14.48 27.51
CA SER A 30 -8.72 -13.81 27.80
C SER A 30 -9.01 -12.45 28.44
N THR A 31 -8.64 -12.27 29.70
CA THR A 31 -8.69 -10.97 30.37
C THR A 31 -7.82 -9.95 29.58
N ILE A 32 -8.31 -8.73 29.41
CA ILE A 32 -7.62 -7.64 28.72
C ILE A 32 -7.20 -6.59 29.75
N GLY A 33 -5.91 -6.30 29.82
CA GLY A 33 -5.35 -5.20 30.59
C GLY A 33 -5.36 -3.91 29.78
N VAL A 34 -5.79 -2.81 30.39
CA VAL A 34 -5.67 -1.46 29.84
C VAL A 34 -4.95 -0.58 30.85
N VAL A 35 -3.85 0.04 30.46
CA VAL A 35 -3.06 0.95 31.29
C VAL A 35 -3.14 2.36 30.72
N GLU A 36 -3.62 3.29 31.54
CA GLU A 36 -3.77 4.70 31.19
C GLU A 36 -2.53 5.48 31.62
N LEU A 37 -1.95 6.24 30.69
CA LEU A 37 -0.76 7.06 30.93
C LEU A 37 -1.03 8.53 30.57
N ASP A 38 -0.38 9.43 31.30
CA ASP A 38 -0.37 10.86 31.02
C ASP A 38 0.66 11.24 29.92
N ASP A 39 0.91 12.54 29.71
CA ASP A 39 1.97 12.98 28.78
C ASP A 39 3.39 12.80 29.36
N ALA A 40 3.60 12.57 30.65
CA ALA A 40 4.92 12.14 31.13
C ALA A 40 5.18 10.64 30.91
N ARG A 41 4.16 9.90 30.42
CA ARG A 41 4.13 8.44 30.30
C ARG A 41 4.11 7.76 31.68
N GLU A 42 3.68 8.49 32.69
CA GLU A 42 3.44 7.98 34.03
C GLU A 42 2.05 7.34 34.10
N ARG A 43 1.94 6.26 34.86
CA ARG A 43 0.70 5.50 35.01
C ARG A 43 -0.28 6.27 35.89
N ILE A 44 -1.45 6.59 35.34
CA ILE A 44 -2.55 7.24 36.06
C ILE A 44 -3.75 6.31 36.30
N GLY A 45 -3.84 5.19 35.56
CA GLY A 45 -4.93 4.22 35.70
C GLY A 45 -4.56 2.82 35.19
N SER A 46 -5.26 1.80 35.70
CA SER A 46 -5.17 0.42 35.23
C SER A 46 -6.50 -0.30 35.35
N HIS A 47 -6.89 -1.04 34.31
CA HIS A 47 -8.17 -1.72 34.19
C HIS A 47 -7.97 -3.15 33.69
N HIS A 48 -8.78 -4.08 34.21
CA HIS A 48 -8.88 -5.45 33.71
C HIS A 48 -10.31 -5.67 33.23
N LEU A 49 -10.46 -6.02 31.95
CA LEU A 49 -11.74 -6.09 31.26
C LEU A 49 -11.91 -7.46 30.63
N GLY A 50 -13.15 -7.96 30.61
CA GLY A 50 -13.53 -9.02 29.69
C GLY A 50 -13.46 -8.51 28.24
N ALA A 51 -13.18 -9.39 27.28
CA ALA A 51 -13.09 -9.01 25.88
C ALA A 51 -14.37 -8.35 25.33
N ASP A 52 -15.54 -8.74 25.87
CA ASP A 52 -16.85 -8.15 25.54
C ASP A 52 -17.01 -6.69 26.03
N LYS A 53 -16.24 -6.28 27.05
CA LYS A 53 -16.30 -4.92 27.63
C LYS A 53 -15.34 -3.93 26.98
N LEU A 54 -14.33 -4.41 26.25
CA LEU A 54 -13.34 -3.54 25.62
C LEU A 54 -13.97 -2.52 24.64
N PRO A 55 -14.91 -2.88 23.74
CA PRO A 55 -15.48 -1.91 22.81
C PRO A 55 -16.15 -0.71 23.50
N GLU A 56 -16.95 -0.96 24.55
CA GLU A 56 -17.62 0.12 25.28
C GLU A 56 -16.62 0.99 26.05
N PHE A 57 -15.60 0.38 26.64
CA PHE A 57 -14.52 1.12 27.30
C PHE A 57 -13.80 2.06 26.30
N VAL A 58 -13.41 1.54 25.13
CA VAL A 58 -12.74 2.32 24.07
C VAL A 58 -13.65 3.46 23.61
N ARG A 59 -14.94 3.19 23.35
CA ARG A 59 -15.93 4.20 22.94
C ARG A 59 -16.03 5.34 23.96
N SER A 60 -16.12 5.00 25.25
CA SER A 60 -16.17 6.01 26.31
C SER A 60 -14.92 6.90 26.33
N ARG A 61 -13.72 6.32 26.13
CA ARG A 61 -12.46 7.07 26.14
C ARG A 61 -12.27 7.93 24.89
N GLU A 62 -12.68 7.43 23.72
CA GLU A 62 -12.73 8.23 22.49
C GLU A 62 -13.69 9.42 22.62
N ALA A 63 -14.81 9.27 23.32
CA ALA A 63 -15.74 10.38 23.55
C ALA A 63 -15.19 11.44 24.54
N GLN A 64 -14.43 11.01 25.56
CA GLN A 64 -13.96 11.88 26.65
C GLN A 64 -12.63 12.58 26.33
N ALA A 65 -11.66 11.83 25.81
CA ALA A 65 -10.25 12.24 25.79
C ALA A 65 -9.54 11.99 24.45
N ARG A 66 -10.07 11.08 23.61
CA ARG A 66 -9.44 10.64 22.35
C ARG A 66 -7.97 10.25 22.53
N PRO A 67 -7.64 9.39 23.51
CA PRO A 67 -6.25 9.05 23.80
C PRO A 67 -5.56 8.41 22.58
N ARG A 68 -4.23 8.37 22.58
CA ARG A 68 -3.52 7.53 21.62
C ARG A 68 -3.44 6.11 22.14
N TRP A 69 -4.05 5.18 21.42
CA TRP A 69 -4.05 3.76 21.77
C TRP A 69 -2.72 3.10 21.40
N VAL A 70 -2.10 2.42 22.34
CA VAL A 70 -0.86 1.66 22.13
C VAL A 70 -1.20 0.18 22.22
N PHE A 71 -0.79 -0.59 21.23
CA PHE A 71 -0.98 -2.04 21.23
C PHE A 71 0.08 -2.72 20.37
N SER A 72 0.19 -4.04 20.54
CA SER A 72 1.20 -4.87 19.86
C SER A 72 1.22 -4.66 18.34
N ASP A 73 0.04 -4.74 17.73
CA ASP A 73 -0.17 -4.66 16.29
C ASP A 73 -1.66 -4.49 15.95
N THR A 74 -1.94 -3.71 14.92
CA THR A 74 -3.31 -3.36 14.50
C THR A 74 -4.15 -4.57 14.10
N PRO A 75 -3.64 -5.56 13.32
CA PRO A 75 -4.45 -6.70 12.89
C PRO A 75 -5.00 -7.56 14.03
N ASN A 76 -4.32 -7.63 15.18
CA ASN A 76 -4.80 -8.40 16.33
C ASN A 76 -5.92 -7.67 17.11
N TRP A 77 -5.86 -6.34 17.23
CA TRP A 77 -6.73 -5.60 18.15
C TRP A 77 -7.88 -4.87 17.48
N TYR A 78 -7.66 -4.26 16.32
CA TYR A 78 -8.62 -3.31 15.75
C TYR A 78 -9.82 -3.95 15.03
N PRO A 79 -9.71 -5.10 14.33
CA PRO A 79 -10.85 -5.71 13.65
C PRO A 79 -12.04 -6.01 14.56
N ALA A 80 -11.80 -6.47 15.79
CA ALA A 80 -12.86 -6.74 16.76
C ALA A 80 -13.59 -5.46 17.22
N LEU A 81 -12.86 -4.35 17.34
CA LEU A 81 -13.46 -3.04 17.65
C LEU A 81 -14.31 -2.53 16.48
N LEU A 82 -13.82 -2.66 15.25
CA LEU A 82 -14.57 -2.30 14.05
C LEU A 82 -15.86 -3.12 13.93
N ALA A 83 -15.81 -4.44 14.17
CA ALA A 83 -16.99 -5.29 14.18
C ALA A 83 -18.01 -4.89 15.27
N ALA A 84 -17.55 -4.30 16.37
CA ALA A 84 -18.40 -3.75 17.44
C ALA A 84 -18.85 -2.30 17.19
N GLY A 85 -18.57 -1.73 16.02
CA GLY A 85 -18.93 -0.35 15.67
C GLY A 85 -18.08 0.71 16.37
N VAL A 86 -16.84 0.39 16.76
CA VAL A 86 -15.92 1.29 17.46
C VAL A 86 -14.73 1.62 16.56
N GLN A 87 -14.54 2.92 16.33
CA GLN A 87 -13.40 3.47 15.61
C GLN A 87 -12.46 4.16 16.62
N ILE A 88 -11.14 3.96 16.47
CA ILE A 88 -10.14 4.68 17.30
C ILE A 88 -9.52 5.81 16.51
N GLU A 89 -9.38 7.02 17.07
CA GLU A 89 -8.90 8.16 16.29
C GLU A 89 -7.40 8.04 16.01
N ARG A 90 -6.61 7.67 17.03
CA ARG A 90 -5.14 7.67 17.00
C ARG A 90 -4.59 6.42 17.64
N CYS A 91 -3.55 5.83 17.03
CA CYS A 91 -2.84 4.71 17.62
C CYS A 91 -1.31 4.87 17.53
N TYR A 92 -0.63 3.96 18.21
CA TYR A 92 0.80 3.71 18.13
C TYR A 92 0.99 2.18 18.05
N ASP A 93 1.24 1.70 16.84
CA ASP A 93 1.41 0.28 16.55
C ASP A 93 2.87 -0.12 16.84
N LEU A 94 3.06 -0.91 17.90
CA LEU A 94 4.39 -1.24 18.41
C LEU A 94 5.22 -2.03 17.39
N ARG A 95 4.62 -2.99 16.68
CA ARG A 95 5.30 -3.78 15.65
C ARG A 95 5.76 -2.92 14.47
N LEU A 96 4.87 -2.09 13.92
CA LEU A 96 5.21 -1.21 12.80
C LEU A 96 6.28 -0.19 13.20
N THR A 97 6.18 0.35 14.42
CA THR A 97 7.15 1.31 14.94
C THR A 97 8.52 0.67 15.21
N HIS A 98 8.53 -0.54 15.76
CA HIS A 98 9.75 -1.31 15.99
C HIS A 98 10.54 -1.48 14.69
N ALA A 99 9.87 -1.89 13.62
CA ALA A 99 10.48 -2.15 12.31
C ALA A 99 11.22 -0.93 11.73
N ILE A 100 10.78 0.28 12.09
CA ILE A 100 11.42 1.55 11.71
C ILE A 100 12.56 1.89 12.67
N LEU A 101 12.29 1.92 13.97
CA LEU A 101 13.25 2.39 14.99
C LEU A 101 14.49 1.50 15.09
N MET A 102 14.34 0.18 14.96
CA MET A 102 15.46 -0.76 15.03
C MET A 102 16.52 -0.55 13.93
N ARG A 103 16.16 0.12 12.82
CA ARG A 103 17.03 0.39 11.66
C ARG A 103 17.39 1.86 11.48
N SER A 104 16.64 2.77 12.09
CA SER A 104 16.79 4.21 11.82
C SER A 104 18.19 4.73 12.15
N GLN A 105 18.81 5.43 11.20
CA GLN A 105 20.07 6.17 11.40
C GLN A 105 19.88 7.48 12.18
N LEU A 106 18.62 7.95 12.31
CA LEU A 106 18.35 9.13 13.13
C LEU A 106 18.43 8.82 14.62
N VAL A 107 18.24 7.55 15.03
CA VAL A 107 18.33 7.10 16.41
C VAL A 107 19.78 6.74 16.75
N THR A 108 20.40 7.46 17.69
CA THR A 108 21.81 7.24 18.05
C THR A 108 22.03 6.03 18.96
N ASP A 109 21.08 5.74 19.87
CA ASP A 109 21.06 4.49 20.64
C ASP A 109 19.77 3.72 20.37
N ARG A 110 19.86 2.75 19.46
CA ARG A 110 18.78 1.82 19.10
C ARG A 110 18.98 0.41 19.65
N SER A 111 20.00 0.21 20.50
CA SER A 111 20.45 -1.12 20.91
C SER A 111 19.36 -1.92 21.63
N ALA A 112 18.64 -1.29 22.55
CA ALA A 112 17.55 -1.91 23.29
C ALA A 112 16.37 -2.32 22.40
N VAL A 113 16.01 -1.49 21.42
CA VAL A 113 14.95 -1.83 20.44
C VAL A 113 15.43 -2.97 19.55
N ALA A 114 16.64 -2.88 18.98
CA ALA A 114 17.18 -3.92 18.10
C ALA A 114 17.39 -5.29 18.81
N ALA A 115 17.60 -5.29 20.13
CA ALA A 115 17.74 -6.50 20.93
C ALA A 115 16.40 -7.20 21.23
N ALA A 116 15.27 -6.50 21.10
CA ALA A 116 13.93 -7.06 21.30
C ALA A 116 13.48 -7.79 20.03
N ASP A 117 14.20 -8.85 19.66
CA ASP A 117 14.07 -9.53 18.38
C ASP A 117 12.66 -10.06 18.12
N GLU A 118 11.93 -10.51 19.15
CA GLU A 118 10.52 -10.92 19.11
C GLU A 118 9.58 -9.90 18.42
N TRP A 119 9.93 -8.62 18.41
CA TRP A 119 9.20 -7.53 17.77
C TRP A 119 9.58 -7.28 16.30
N ASP A 120 10.72 -7.81 15.83
CA ASP A 120 11.06 -7.91 14.39
C ASP A 120 10.31 -9.10 13.79
N ALA A 121 8.98 -8.98 13.80
CA ALA A 121 8.01 -9.93 13.28
C ALA A 121 7.38 -9.38 12.00
N GLY A 122 7.28 -10.26 10.98
CA GLY A 122 6.53 -9.95 9.78
C GLY A 122 5.03 -9.74 10.09
N PRO A 123 4.29 -9.06 9.21
CA PRO A 123 2.84 -8.95 9.37
C PRO A 123 2.21 -10.35 9.35
N VAL A 124 1.28 -10.63 10.27
CA VAL A 124 0.61 -11.94 10.39
C VAL A 124 -0.07 -12.37 9.08
N SER A 125 -0.51 -11.39 8.28
CA SER A 125 -1.16 -11.61 6.99
C SER A 125 -0.22 -11.49 5.78
N ALA A 126 1.10 -11.34 5.95
CA ALA A 126 2.01 -11.26 4.81
C ALA A 126 1.94 -12.57 4.00
N PRO A 127 1.90 -12.50 2.65
CA PRO A 127 2.10 -13.70 1.88
C PRO A 127 3.50 -14.23 2.21
N THR A 128 3.61 -15.50 2.60
CA THR A 128 4.91 -16.18 2.61
C THR A 128 5.53 -15.95 1.24
N ALA A 129 6.76 -15.44 1.19
CA ALA A 129 7.47 -15.26 -0.07
C ALA A 129 7.31 -16.54 -0.91
N PRO A 130 7.05 -16.45 -2.22
CA PRO A 130 7.02 -17.65 -3.03
C PRO A 130 8.43 -18.24 -3.03
N GLU A 131 8.65 -19.23 -2.17
CA GLU A 131 9.69 -20.22 -2.39
C GLU A 131 9.40 -20.80 -3.78
N ALA A 132 10.32 -20.55 -4.71
CA ALA A 132 10.27 -21.15 -6.02
C ALA A 132 9.97 -22.65 -5.88
N GLU A 133 8.97 -23.11 -6.64
CA GLU A 133 8.55 -24.51 -6.80
C GLU A 133 9.61 -25.53 -6.37
N ALA A 134 9.51 -25.99 -5.12
CA ALA A 134 10.08 -27.24 -4.67
C ALA A 134 8.92 -28.14 -4.24
N LEU A 135 8.27 -28.76 -5.23
CA LEU A 135 7.48 -29.96 -5.00
C LEU A 135 8.40 -31.02 -4.37
N PHE A 136 7.89 -31.71 -3.35
CA PHE A 136 8.49 -32.77 -2.52
C PHE A 136 9.22 -32.31 -1.24
N GLU A 137 8.45 -32.07 -0.19
CA GLU A 137 8.68 -32.63 1.16
C GLU A 137 7.42 -32.44 2.03
N VAL A 138 6.46 -33.36 1.88
CA VAL A 138 5.31 -33.48 2.80
C VAL A 138 5.78 -34.32 3.98
N THR A 139 6.28 -33.68 5.04
CA THR A 139 5.96 -33.90 6.46
C THR A 139 6.93 -33.13 7.36
N GLU A 140 6.38 -32.39 8.33
CA GLU A 140 7.08 -31.78 9.48
C GLU A 140 8.00 -30.58 9.25
N ARG A 141 7.43 -29.44 8.83
CA ARG A 141 7.88 -28.08 9.22
C ARG A 141 6.79 -27.06 8.87
N ARG A 142 5.75 -26.93 9.71
CA ARG A 142 5.03 -25.65 9.80
C ARG A 142 6.05 -24.66 10.39
N SER A 143 6.74 -23.91 9.54
CA SER A 143 7.51 -22.74 9.96
C SER A 143 6.55 -21.87 10.79
N HIS A 144 6.78 -21.79 12.09
CA HIS A 144 5.96 -20.95 12.95
C HIS A 144 6.20 -19.51 12.49
N ILE A 145 5.17 -18.88 11.90
CA ILE A 145 5.21 -17.47 11.56
C ILE A 145 5.50 -16.73 12.87
N LYS A 146 6.61 -16.01 12.93
CA LYS A 146 6.99 -15.21 14.10
C LYS A 146 5.92 -14.14 14.34
N THR A 147 5.27 -14.19 15.49
CA THR A 147 4.27 -13.19 15.93
C THR A 147 4.83 -12.36 17.06
N VAL A 148 4.33 -11.13 17.22
CA VAL A 148 4.67 -10.28 18.36
C VAL A 148 3.98 -10.76 19.65
N PRO A 149 4.53 -10.48 20.84
CA PRO A 149 3.80 -10.71 22.08
C PRO A 149 2.61 -9.76 22.18
N HIS A 150 1.48 -10.28 22.68
CA HIS A 150 0.22 -9.55 22.80
C HIS A 150 -0.17 -9.27 24.26
N ASP A 151 0.67 -9.59 25.24
CA ASP A 151 0.41 -9.33 26.65
C ASP A 151 0.74 -7.88 27.04
N ILE A 152 0.12 -7.42 28.13
CA ILE A 152 0.22 -6.02 28.59
C ILE A 152 1.62 -5.63 29.06
N GLU A 153 2.37 -6.56 29.66
CA GLU A 153 3.71 -6.27 30.18
C GLU A 153 4.71 -6.10 29.03
N SER A 154 4.65 -6.99 28.03
CA SER A 154 5.46 -6.86 26.80
C SER A 154 5.14 -5.58 26.04
N ALA A 155 3.86 -5.20 25.93
CA ALA A 155 3.46 -3.96 25.27
C ALA A 155 4.01 -2.71 25.99
N LEU A 156 3.95 -2.67 27.32
CA LEU A 156 4.52 -1.59 28.13
C LEU A 156 6.05 -1.53 28.01
N ALA A 157 6.72 -2.67 28.07
CA ALA A 157 8.18 -2.76 27.97
C ALA A 157 8.67 -2.30 26.59
N GLU A 158 8.02 -2.71 25.51
CA GLU A 158 8.36 -2.26 24.16
C GLU A 158 8.07 -0.76 23.97
N PHE A 159 6.93 -0.28 24.46
CA PHE A 159 6.60 1.14 24.37
C PHE A 159 7.64 2.01 25.10
N ALA A 160 8.14 1.56 26.26
CA ALA A 160 9.22 2.22 26.98
C ALA A 160 10.54 2.22 26.18
N ARG A 161 10.95 1.06 25.62
CA ARG A 161 12.16 0.96 24.78
C ARG A 161 12.11 1.92 23.58
N GLN A 162 10.99 1.95 22.87
CA GLN A 162 10.79 2.81 21.71
C GLN A 162 10.78 4.30 22.10
N THR A 163 10.20 4.63 23.25
CA THR A 163 10.22 6.00 23.80
C THR A 163 11.64 6.46 24.12
N THR A 164 12.44 5.63 24.79
CA THR A 164 13.86 5.93 25.08
C THR A 164 14.66 6.08 23.79
N ALA A 165 14.53 5.16 22.84
CA ALA A 165 15.22 5.25 21.56
C ALA A 165 14.93 6.57 20.84
N LEU A 166 13.65 6.97 20.78
CA LEU A 166 13.22 8.21 20.15
C LEU A 166 13.79 9.48 20.83
N GLN A 167 14.06 9.45 22.15
CA GLN A 167 14.71 10.57 22.85
C GLN A 167 16.16 10.78 22.41
N THR A 168 16.82 9.73 21.91
CA THR A 168 18.20 9.80 21.40
C THR A 168 18.29 10.22 19.93
N ALA A 169 17.15 10.47 19.29
CA ALA A 169 17.11 10.78 17.87
C ALA A 169 17.66 12.19 17.58
N SER A 170 18.42 12.32 16.48
CA SER A 170 18.93 13.61 16.00
C SER A 170 17.83 14.54 15.50
N ASP A 171 16.72 13.97 14.99
CA ASP A 171 15.49 14.69 14.67
C ASP A 171 14.26 13.87 15.13
N PRO A 172 13.86 14.01 16.39
CA PRO A 172 12.73 13.26 16.94
C PRO A 172 11.38 13.76 16.38
N GLY A 173 11.32 14.96 15.79
CA GLY A 173 10.10 15.49 15.18
C GLY A 173 9.70 14.71 13.93
N ARG A 174 10.65 14.55 13.00
CA ARG A 174 10.47 13.77 11.76
C ARG A 174 10.12 12.32 12.04
N LEU A 175 10.85 11.68 12.97
CA LEU A 175 10.53 10.30 13.35
C LEU A 175 9.15 10.18 13.99
N ARG A 176 8.75 11.05 14.92
CA ARG A 176 7.40 10.99 15.49
C ARG A 176 6.31 11.07 14.43
N LEU A 177 6.52 11.90 13.41
CA LEU A 177 5.59 12.00 12.28
C LEU A 177 5.55 10.69 11.49
N LEU A 178 6.71 10.10 11.16
CA LEU A 178 6.78 8.80 10.48
C LEU A 178 6.04 7.71 11.25
N LEU A 179 6.30 7.59 12.55
CA LEU A 179 5.70 6.56 13.40
C LEU A 179 4.19 6.73 13.52
N ALA A 180 3.72 7.97 13.64
CA ALA A 180 2.29 8.28 13.66
C ALA A 180 1.62 7.97 12.31
N ALA A 181 2.27 8.32 11.21
CA ALA A 181 1.78 8.06 9.85
C ALA A 181 1.71 6.56 9.55
N GLU A 182 2.74 5.79 9.93
CA GLU A 182 2.78 4.33 9.78
C GLU A 182 1.67 3.66 10.61
N SER A 183 1.51 4.09 11.87
CA SER A 183 0.45 3.58 12.77
C SER A 183 -0.94 3.90 12.23
N ALA A 184 -1.17 5.12 11.73
CA ALA A 184 -2.41 5.50 11.06
C ALA A 184 -2.65 4.66 9.80
N GLY A 185 -1.59 4.33 9.05
CA GLY A 185 -1.68 3.39 7.93
C GLY A 185 -2.16 1.99 8.34
N GLY A 186 -1.71 1.50 9.50
CA GLY A 186 -2.25 0.31 10.15
C GLY A 186 -3.77 0.36 10.32
N LEU A 187 -4.29 1.48 10.86
CA LEU A 187 -5.73 1.68 11.02
C LEU A 187 -6.46 1.71 9.68
N VAL A 188 -5.98 2.51 8.73
CA VAL A 188 -6.59 2.65 7.39
C VAL A 188 -6.67 1.30 6.68
N ALA A 189 -5.63 0.47 6.77
CA ALA A 189 -5.64 -0.87 6.18
C ALA A 189 -6.73 -1.78 6.78
N ALA A 190 -6.86 -1.80 8.11
CA ALA A 190 -7.89 -2.58 8.79
C ALA A 190 -9.31 -2.06 8.48
N GLU A 191 -9.47 -0.74 8.37
CA GLU A 191 -10.74 -0.10 8.02
C GLU A 191 -11.19 -0.40 6.60
N MET A 192 -10.28 -0.27 5.62
CA MET A 192 -10.57 -0.61 4.22
C MET A 192 -10.91 -2.10 4.07
N HIS A 193 -10.23 -2.98 4.81
CA HIS A 193 -10.57 -4.40 4.82
C HIS A 193 -11.97 -4.66 5.39
N ALA A 194 -12.30 -4.04 6.53
CA ALA A 194 -13.61 -4.19 7.16
C ALA A 194 -14.75 -3.63 6.30
N ALA A 195 -14.55 -2.45 5.70
CA ALA A 195 -15.53 -1.82 4.82
C ALA A 195 -15.69 -2.58 3.49
N GLY A 196 -14.57 -2.97 2.89
CA GLY A 196 -14.52 -3.54 1.55
C GLY A 196 -14.83 -2.54 0.44
N VAL A 197 -14.33 -2.84 -0.75
CA VAL A 197 -14.62 -2.10 -1.98
C VAL A 197 -15.98 -2.54 -2.53
N PRO A 198 -16.95 -1.63 -2.74
CA PRO A 198 -18.21 -1.96 -3.40
C PRO A 198 -18.00 -2.59 -4.78
N TRP A 199 -18.53 -3.82 -4.95
CA TRP A 199 -18.24 -4.66 -6.11
C TRP A 199 -19.51 -5.28 -6.70
N ASP A 200 -19.73 -5.04 -7.99
CA ASP A 200 -20.82 -5.61 -8.78
C ASP A 200 -20.40 -6.96 -9.35
N ILE A 201 -20.81 -8.03 -8.66
CA ILE A 201 -20.52 -9.43 -9.02
C ILE A 201 -21.12 -9.77 -10.39
N ALA A 202 -22.32 -9.27 -10.69
CA ALA A 202 -22.99 -9.57 -11.95
C ALA A 202 -22.27 -8.91 -13.13
N GLU A 203 -21.80 -7.68 -12.98
CA GLU A 203 -21.00 -7.02 -14.01
C GLU A 203 -19.64 -7.69 -14.21
N HIS A 204 -19.00 -8.15 -13.12
CA HIS A 204 -17.77 -8.92 -13.24
C HIS A 204 -18.01 -10.24 -14.00
N ASP A 205 -19.03 -11.01 -13.61
CA ASP A 205 -19.39 -12.25 -14.30
C ASP A 205 -19.69 -12.02 -15.79
N ARG A 206 -20.42 -10.94 -16.12
CA ARG A 206 -20.70 -10.53 -17.50
C ARG A 206 -19.42 -10.26 -18.29
N ILE A 207 -18.45 -9.51 -17.72
CA ILE A 207 -17.16 -9.23 -18.36
C ILE A 207 -16.37 -10.53 -18.60
N LEU A 208 -16.35 -11.43 -17.63
CA LEU A 208 -15.70 -12.74 -17.78
C LEU A 208 -16.40 -13.57 -18.86
N ALA A 209 -17.73 -13.61 -18.88
CA ALA A 209 -18.51 -14.33 -19.88
C ALA A 209 -18.28 -13.80 -21.31
N ASP A 210 -18.18 -12.48 -21.46
CA ASP A 210 -17.89 -11.83 -22.74
C ASP A 210 -16.50 -12.20 -23.26
N GLU A 211 -15.47 -12.19 -22.41
CA GLU A 211 -14.08 -12.43 -22.84
C GLU A 211 -13.72 -13.93 -22.92
N LEU A 212 -14.28 -14.77 -22.04
CA LEU A 212 -13.88 -16.16 -21.83
C LEU A 212 -14.95 -17.18 -22.24
N GLY A 213 -16.22 -16.77 -22.39
CA GLY A 213 -17.35 -17.66 -22.60
C GLY A 213 -18.06 -18.01 -21.29
N PRO A 214 -19.11 -18.84 -21.31
CA PRO A 214 -19.87 -19.18 -20.10
C PRO A 214 -18.96 -19.75 -19.01
N ARG A 215 -19.30 -19.48 -17.75
CA ARG A 215 -18.53 -19.97 -16.59
C ARG A 215 -18.32 -21.49 -16.71
N PRO A 216 -17.06 -21.96 -16.81
CA PRO A 216 -16.79 -23.37 -17.04
C PRO A 216 -17.11 -24.21 -15.80
N ALA A 217 -17.27 -25.52 -15.99
CA ALA A 217 -17.23 -26.46 -14.88
C ALA A 217 -15.87 -26.38 -14.15
N ARG A 218 -15.82 -26.83 -12.88
CA ARG A 218 -14.58 -26.82 -12.09
C ARG A 218 -13.43 -27.50 -12.87
N ASP A 219 -12.28 -26.83 -12.88
CA ASP A 219 -11.02 -27.25 -13.55
C ASP A 219 -11.05 -27.30 -15.09
N ALA A 220 -12.18 -26.98 -15.73
CA ALA A 220 -12.27 -26.87 -17.18
C ALA A 220 -11.80 -25.49 -17.67
N LYS A 221 -11.18 -25.46 -18.86
CA LYS A 221 -10.83 -24.20 -19.51
C LYS A 221 -12.08 -23.55 -20.16
N PRO A 222 -12.16 -22.21 -20.18
CA PRO A 222 -13.25 -21.52 -20.83
C PRO A 222 -13.32 -21.78 -22.34
N GLU A 223 -14.53 -21.87 -22.88
CA GLU A 223 -14.81 -22.21 -24.27
C GLU A 223 -14.12 -21.28 -25.27
N LYS A 224 -14.24 -19.95 -25.11
CA LYS A 224 -13.64 -18.98 -26.04
C LYS A 224 -12.11 -19.03 -25.98
N MET A 225 -11.54 -19.34 -24.81
CA MET A 225 -10.11 -19.48 -24.66
C MET A 225 -9.59 -20.76 -25.35
N LEU A 226 -10.36 -21.85 -25.34
CA LEU A 226 -10.04 -23.06 -26.10
C LEU A 226 -10.13 -22.81 -27.61
N ALA A 227 -11.14 -22.07 -28.08
CA ALA A 227 -11.26 -21.71 -29.49
C ALA A 227 -10.03 -20.92 -29.99
N VAL A 228 -9.61 -19.89 -29.24
CA VAL A 228 -8.39 -19.12 -29.57
C VAL A 228 -7.13 -20.01 -29.50
N ALA A 229 -7.07 -20.97 -28.57
CA ALA A 229 -5.96 -21.91 -28.52
C ALA A 229 -5.85 -22.77 -29.79
N GLU A 230 -6.98 -23.22 -30.35
CA GLU A 230 -7.02 -23.94 -31.62
C GLU A 230 -6.59 -23.06 -32.80
N GLU A 231 -6.97 -21.78 -32.82
CA GLU A 231 -6.49 -20.82 -33.83
C GLU A 231 -4.96 -20.67 -33.78
N VAL A 232 -4.38 -20.57 -32.58
CA VAL A 232 -2.92 -20.50 -32.40
C VAL A 232 -2.26 -21.78 -32.90
N ARG A 233 -2.78 -22.96 -32.50
CA ARG A 233 -2.24 -24.27 -32.92
C ARG A 233 -2.28 -24.47 -34.42
N ALA A 234 -3.39 -24.10 -35.06
CA ALA A 234 -3.55 -24.16 -36.50
C ALA A 234 -2.57 -23.21 -37.21
N ALA A 235 -2.42 -21.97 -36.71
CA ALA A 235 -1.49 -21.01 -37.29
C ALA A 235 -0.02 -21.39 -37.11
N LEU A 236 0.33 -22.12 -36.05
CA LEU A 236 1.68 -22.65 -35.81
C LEU A 236 1.96 -23.97 -36.54
N ASP A 237 0.95 -24.59 -37.15
CA ASP A 237 1.01 -25.98 -37.66
C ASP A 237 1.48 -26.99 -36.59
N ASP A 238 1.09 -26.75 -35.32
CA ASP A 238 1.39 -27.61 -34.18
C ASP A 238 0.14 -27.87 -33.33
N PRO A 239 -0.63 -28.95 -33.63
CA PRO A 239 -1.83 -29.32 -32.88
C PRO A 239 -1.57 -29.65 -31.41
N ARG A 240 -0.32 -29.88 -31.01
CA ARG A 240 0.06 -30.25 -29.63
C ARG A 240 0.75 -29.11 -28.89
N ALA A 241 0.80 -27.91 -29.47
CA ALA A 241 1.41 -26.76 -28.83
C ALA A 241 0.81 -26.50 -27.44
N ASN A 242 1.69 -26.42 -26.44
CA ASN A 242 1.31 -26.09 -25.07
C ASN A 242 1.49 -24.59 -24.84
N LEU A 243 0.38 -23.87 -24.83
CA LEU A 243 0.37 -22.41 -24.74
C LEU A 243 0.54 -21.86 -23.32
N ASP A 244 0.44 -22.71 -22.29
CA ASP A 244 0.59 -22.31 -20.89
C ASP A 244 2.04 -22.47 -20.40
N SER A 245 2.84 -23.29 -21.08
CA SER A 245 4.24 -23.51 -20.74
C SER A 245 5.15 -22.60 -21.57
N HIS A 246 5.77 -21.63 -20.92
CA HIS A 246 6.71 -20.70 -21.57
C HIS A 246 7.79 -21.41 -22.39
N VAL A 247 8.43 -22.43 -21.82
CA VAL A 247 9.51 -23.19 -22.47
C VAL A 247 9.00 -23.96 -23.69
N LYS A 248 7.87 -24.65 -23.55
CA LYS A 248 7.30 -25.43 -24.67
C LYS A 248 6.77 -24.52 -25.77
N LEU A 249 6.16 -23.39 -25.42
CA LEU A 249 5.68 -22.39 -26.37
C LEU A 249 6.83 -21.80 -27.17
N LEU A 250 7.98 -21.46 -26.55
CA LEU A 250 9.15 -20.98 -27.29
C LEU A 250 9.63 -21.99 -28.33
N HIS A 251 9.67 -23.28 -27.99
CA HIS A 251 10.03 -24.32 -28.95
C HIS A 251 9.05 -24.39 -30.12
N SER A 252 7.73 -24.36 -29.88
CA SER A 252 6.72 -24.35 -30.95
C SER A 252 6.81 -23.08 -31.82
N LEU A 253 7.09 -21.91 -31.22
CA LEU A 253 7.30 -20.66 -31.94
C LEU A 253 8.53 -20.74 -32.86
N HIS A 254 9.66 -21.24 -32.35
CA HIS A 254 10.89 -21.41 -33.14
C HIS A 254 10.70 -22.42 -34.27
N ALA A 255 9.98 -23.51 -34.02
CA ALA A 255 9.65 -24.51 -35.04
C ALA A 255 8.79 -23.94 -36.18
N ALA A 256 7.89 -23.01 -35.86
CA ALA A 256 7.08 -22.27 -36.85
C ALA A 256 7.85 -21.09 -37.51
N GLY A 257 9.16 -20.93 -37.26
CA GLY A 257 9.98 -19.87 -37.85
C GLY A 257 9.87 -18.50 -37.17
N ILE A 258 9.24 -18.43 -35.99
CA ILE A 258 9.13 -17.20 -35.18
C ILE A 258 10.33 -17.13 -34.24
N ASN A 259 11.40 -16.46 -34.66
CA ASN A 259 12.62 -16.36 -33.86
C ASN A 259 12.54 -15.24 -32.82
N VAL A 260 12.04 -15.57 -31.62
CA VAL A 260 11.90 -14.65 -30.48
C VAL A 260 12.68 -15.14 -29.27
N ALA A 261 13.29 -14.22 -28.52
CA ALA A 261 14.03 -14.55 -27.30
C ALA A 261 13.09 -14.78 -26.09
N SER A 262 11.87 -14.27 -26.17
CA SER A 262 10.87 -14.39 -25.09
C SER A 262 9.45 -14.42 -25.64
N THR A 263 8.50 -14.84 -24.81
CA THR A 263 7.07 -14.77 -25.13
C THR A 263 6.42 -13.47 -24.62
N SER A 264 7.22 -12.46 -24.32
CA SER A 264 6.70 -11.17 -23.86
C SER A 264 5.95 -10.47 -24.98
N LYS A 265 4.99 -9.60 -24.63
CA LYS A 265 4.17 -8.91 -25.63
C LYS A 265 5.00 -8.14 -26.66
N TRP A 266 5.96 -7.33 -26.19
CA TRP A 266 6.79 -6.47 -27.05
C TRP A 266 7.69 -7.26 -28.02
N GLU A 267 8.16 -8.44 -27.60
CA GLU A 267 8.98 -9.32 -28.44
C GLU A 267 8.10 -10.01 -29.49
N LEU A 268 6.94 -10.53 -29.08
CA LEU A 268 6.00 -11.19 -29.98
C LEU A 268 5.46 -10.23 -31.05
N GLU A 269 5.17 -8.97 -30.68
CA GLU A 269 4.68 -7.93 -31.60
C GLU A 269 5.68 -7.54 -32.70
N GLN A 270 6.95 -7.92 -32.60
CA GLN A 270 7.93 -7.70 -33.68
C GLN A 270 7.80 -8.71 -34.82
N SER A 271 7.03 -9.78 -34.63
CA SER A 271 6.79 -10.79 -35.65
C SER A 271 5.44 -10.55 -36.34
N GLU A 272 5.44 -10.60 -37.67
CA GLU A 272 4.22 -10.51 -38.50
C GLU A 272 3.49 -11.85 -38.68
N HIS A 273 3.93 -12.90 -37.98
CA HIS A 273 3.40 -14.24 -38.16
C HIS A 273 1.91 -14.33 -37.72
N PRO A 274 1.02 -15.00 -38.48
CA PRO A 274 -0.41 -15.03 -38.21
C PRO A 274 -0.80 -15.59 -36.84
N ALA A 275 0.05 -16.46 -36.26
CA ALA A 275 -0.15 -17.01 -34.92
C ALA A 275 0.01 -15.97 -33.77
N ILE A 276 0.64 -14.81 -34.02
CA ILE A 276 0.98 -13.85 -32.96
C ILE A 276 -0.26 -13.17 -32.38
N ALA A 277 -1.14 -12.63 -33.22
CA ALA A 277 -2.35 -11.97 -32.77
C ALA A 277 -3.25 -12.88 -31.89
N PRO A 278 -3.61 -14.11 -32.30
CA PRO A 278 -4.39 -15.01 -31.44
C PRO A 278 -3.59 -15.45 -30.22
N LEU A 279 -2.26 -15.59 -30.29
CA LEU A 279 -1.44 -15.91 -29.11
C LEU A 279 -1.49 -14.79 -28.07
N LEU A 280 -1.39 -13.53 -28.49
CA LEU A 280 -1.51 -12.39 -27.59
C LEU A 280 -2.91 -12.33 -26.94
N GLN A 281 -3.97 -12.66 -27.70
CA GLN A 281 -5.32 -12.80 -27.18
C GLN A 281 -5.43 -13.93 -26.15
N TYR A 282 -4.91 -15.12 -26.46
CA TYR A 282 -4.89 -16.26 -25.52
C TYR A 282 -4.16 -15.90 -24.23
N LYS A 283 -3.00 -15.22 -24.32
CA LYS A 283 -2.24 -14.77 -23.14
C LYS A 283 -3.00 -13.73 -22.32
N LYS A 284 -3.75 -12.83 -22.97
CA LYS A 284 -4.64 -11.88 -22.29
C LYS A 284 -5.76 -12.61 -21.54
N GLN A 285 -6.44 -13.55 -22.18
CA GLN A 285 -7.50 -14.37 -21.58
C GLN A 285 -6.98 -15.23 -20.42
N SER A 286 -5.83 -15.89 -20.61
CA SER A 286 -5.16 -16.67 -19.57
C SER A 286 -4.85 -15.83 -18.34
N ARG A 287 -4.27 -14.63 -18.53
CA ARG A 287 -3.99 -13.70 -17.44
C ARG A 287 -5.25 -13.22 -16.72
N LEU A 288 -6.33 -12.93 -17.47
CA LEU A 288 -7.61 -12.55 -16.86
C LEU A 288 -8.17 -13.69 -15.99
N LEU A 289 -8.24 -14.90 -16.55
CA LEU A 289 -8.75 -16.07 -15.84
C LEU A 289 -7.95 -16.37 -14.57
N SER A 290 -6.61 -16.32 -14.66
CA SER A 290 -5.73 -16.65 -13.53
C SER A 290 -5.72 -15.56 -12.45
N ALA A 291 -5.75 -14.28 -12.83
CA ALA A 291 -5.57 -13.18 -11.89
C ALA A 291 -6.89 -12.70 -11.27
N ASN A 292 -7.97 -12.66 -12.06
CA ASN A 292 -9.25 -12.08 -11.66
C ASN A 292 -10.44 -12.86 -12.26
N GLY A 293 -10.28 -14.17 -12.52
CA GLY A 293 -11.36 -14.99 -13.02
C GLY A 293 -12.40 -15.35 -11.96
N TRP A 294 -13.25 -16.32 -12.26
CA TRP A 294 -14.32 -16.75 -11.36
C TRP A 294 -13.85 -17.31 -10.02
N HIS A 295 -12.67 -17.96 -9.96
CA HIS A 295 -12.11 -18.43 -8.69
C HIS A 295 -11.75 -17.26 -7.78
N TRP A 296 -11.13 -16.23 -8.35
CA TRP A 296 -10.82 -14.99 -7.65
C TRP A 296 -12.09 -14.31 -7.15
N LEU A 297 -13.12 -14.24 -7.98
CA LEU A 297 -14.41 -13.63 -7.62
C LEU A 297 -15.04 -14.34 -6.43
N ASP A 298 -15.04 -15.68 -6.43
CA ASP A 298 -15.58 -16.49 -5.33
C ASP A 298 -14.76 -16.38 -4.04
N GLU A 299 -13.43 -16.22 -4.14
CA GLU A 299 -12.52 -16.17 -2.98
C GLU A 299 -12.50 -14.79 -2.31
N TRP A 300 -12.48 -13.72 -3.11
CA TRP A 300 -12.17 -12.36 -2.63
C TRP A 300 -13.37 -11.44 -2.53
N VAL A 301 -14.50 -11.81 -3.14
CA VAL A 301 -15.72 -11.00 -3.13
C VAL A 301 -16.82 -11.74 -2.40
N SER A 302 -17.33 -11.10 -1.35
CA SER A 302 -18.45 -11.60 -0.54
C SER A 302 -19.36 -10.44 -0.16
N GLU A 303 -20.67 -10.67 -0.13
CA GLU A 303 -21.66 -9.64 0.25
C GLU A 303 -21.57 -8.36 -0.61
N GLY A 304 -21.22 -8.48 -1.90
CA GLY A 304 -21.06 -7.32 -2.79
C GLY A 304 -19.86 -6.43 -2.42
N ARG A 305 -18.86 -6.99 -1.72
CA ARG A 305 -17.64 -6.30 -1.33
C ARG A 305 -16.42 -7.12 -1.69
N TYR A 306 -15.48 -6.47 -2.38
CA TYR A 306 -14.13 -6.97 -2.54
C TYR A 306 -13.30 -6.54 -1.31
N ARG A 307 -12.76 -7.50 -0.54
CA ARG A 307 -12.04 -7.22 0.73
C ARG A 307 -10.55 -7.57 0.62
N PRO A 308 -9.73 -6.73 -0.03
CA PRO A 308 -8.29 -6.94 -0.11
C PRO A 308 -7.63 -6.93 1.28
N VAL A 309 -6.52 -7.66 1.43
CA VAL A 309 -5.68 -7.58 2.63
C VAL A 309 -4.47 -6.70 2.35
N TYR A 310 -4.50 -5.48 2.89
CA TYR A 310 -3.39 -4.54 2.83
C TYR A 310 -2.37 -4.82 3.92
N VAL A 311 -1.09 -4.65 3.58
CA VAL A 311 0.04 -4.87 4.47
C VAL A 311 0.88 -3.58 4.56
N PRO A 312 0.52 -2.66 5.47
CA PRO A 312 1.32 -1.48 5.77
C PRO A 312 2.76 -1.85 6.15
N GLY A 313 3.72 -1.08 5.65
CA GLY A 313 5.15 -1.36 5.86
C GLY A 313 5.63 -2.69 5.26
N GLY A 314 4.86 -3.30 4.35
CA GLY A 314 5.18 -4.61 3.78
C GLY A 314 6.40 -4.64 2.85
N VAL A 315 6.81 -3.48 2.31
CA VAL A 315 8.03 -3.33 1.51
C VAL A 315 9.04 -2.47 2.26
N VAL A 316 10.33 -2.72 2.07
CA VAL A 316 11.44 -2.01 2.74
C VAL A 316 11.37 -0.49 2.61
N THR A 317 10.82 0.05 1.52
CA THR A 317 10.64 1.48 1.30
C THR A 317 9.52 2.09 2.14
N GLY A 318 8.71 1.28 2.83
CA GLY A 318 7.49 1.72 3.53
C GLY A 318 6.23 1.66 2.66
N ARG A 319 6.35 1.30 1.37
CA ARG A 319 5.19 1.02 0.53
C ARG A 319 4.37 -0.13 1.08
N TRP A 320 3.07 -0.03 0.90
CA TRP A 320 2.15 -1.09 1.27
C TRP A 320 2.30 -2.25 0.29
N ALA A 321 2.37 -3.45 0.84
CA ALA A 321 2.15 -4.66 0.06
C ALA A 321 0.68 -5.05 0.18
N ALA A 322 0.29 -6.10 -0.54
CA ALA A 322 -0.97 -6.75 -0.29
C ALA A 322 -0.79 -8.26 -0.33
N SER A 323 -1.65 -8.95 0.39
CA SER A 323 -1.66 -10.41 0.51
C SER A 323 -2.87 -10.98 -0.17
N GLY A 324 -2.64 -11.85 -1.16
CA GLY A 324 -3.69 -12.48 -1.95
C GLY A 324 -4.52 -11.51 -2.79
N GLY A 325 -5.38 -12.07 -3.64
CA GLY A 325 -6.45 -11.33 -4.32
C GLY A 325 -6.04 -10.26 -5.32
N GLY A 326 -4.78 -10.11 -5.70
CA GLY A 326 -4.41 -9.05 -6.66
C GLY A 326 -4.80 -7.63 -6.18
N ALA A 327 -4.92 -7.45 -4.86
CA ALA A 327 -5.33 -6.23 -4.12
C ALA A 327 -4.69 -4.91 -4.54
N LEU A 328 -3.54 -4.96 -5.20
CA LEU A 328 -2.84 -3.78 -5.66
C LEU A 328 -3.16 -3.40 -7.11
N GLN A 329 -3.82 -4.23 -7.93
CA GLN A 329 -4.07 -3.87 -9.33
C GLN A 329 -5.41 -4.41 -9.80
N ILE A 330 -6.43 -3.56 -9.80
CA ILE A 330 -7.70 -3.84 -10.48
C ILE A 330 -7.47 -3.60 -11.98
N PRO A 331 -7.57 -4.63 -12.85
CA PRO A 331 -7.40 -4.44 -14.29
C PRO A 331 -8.39 -3.41 -14.82
N ARG A 332 -7.94 -2.58 -15.78
CA ARG A 332 -8.78 -1.55 -16.42
C ARG A 332 -10.11 -2.09 -16.95
N GLN A 333 -10.10 -3.32 -17.49
CA GLN A 333 -11.29 -3.99 -18.01
C GLN A 333 -12.31 -4.37 -16.92
N LEU A 334 -11.88 -4.49 -15.67
CA LEU A 334 -12.73 -4.81 -14.51
C LEU A 334 -13.14 -3.58 -13.69
N ARG A 335 -12.59 -2.39 -13.97
CA ARG A 335 -13.04 -1.14 -13.31
C ARG A 335 -14.57 -0.94 -13.35
N PRO A 336 -15.32 -1.30 -14.41
CA PRO A 336 -16.79 -1.20 -14.38
C PRO A 336 -17.48 -2.02 -13.28
N ALA A 337 -16.84 -3.06 -12.75
CA ALA A 337 -17.36 -3.83 -11.61
C ALA A 337 -17.24 -3.07 -10.28
N LEU A 338 -16.39 -2.05 -10.16
CA LEU A 338 -16.45 -1.11 -9.03
C LEU A 338 -17.68 -0.24 -9.18
N ARG A 339 -18.66 -0.44 -8.29
CA ARG A 339 -19.93 0.28 -8.31
C ARG A 339 -20.33 0.68 -6.89
N ALA A 340 -20.54 1.97 -6.66
CA ALA A 340 -21.10 2.46 -5.41
C ALA A 340 -22.50 1.88 -5.16
N ASP A 341 -22.83 1.69 -3.88
CA ASP A 341 -24.20 1.36 -3.46
C ASP A 341 -25.23 2.42 -3.92
N PRO A 342 -26.52 2.06 -4.03
CA PRO A 342 -27.57 3.02 -4.39
C PRO A 342 -27.61 4.23 -3.45
N GLY A 343 -27.58 5.45 -4.01
CA GLY A 343 -27.51 6.69 -3.24
C GLY A 343 -26.10 7.09 -2.79
N TRP A 344 -25.07 6.35 -3.21
CA TRP A 344 -23.66 6.62 -2.92
C TRP A 344 -22.88 6.94 -4.20
N ARG A 345 -21.64 7.41 -4.01
CA ARG A 345 -20.66 7.73 -5.06
C ARG A 345 -19.28 7.17 -4.69
N LEU A 346 -18.50 6.88 -5.72
CA LEU A 346 -17.06 6.66 -5.64
C LEU A 346 -16.36 7.97 -5.99
N ILE A 347 -15.46 8.41 -5.11
CA ILE A 347 -14.59 9.56 -5.34
C ILE A 347 -13.18 9.01 -5.43
N SER A 348 -12.63 8.97 -6.65
CA SER A 348 -11.27 8.50 -6.90
C SER A 348 -10.35 9.68 -7.17
N ALA A 349 -9.13 9.60 -6.63
CA ALA A 349 -8.09 10.58 -6.87
C ALA A 349 -6.74 9.90 -7.08
N ASP A 350 -6.00 10.33 -8.09
CA ASP A 350 -4.63 9.92 -8.38
C ASP A 350 -3.68 11.11 -8.30
N VAL A 351 -2.54 10.95 -7.63
CA VAL A 351 -1.54 12.02 -7.50
C VAL A 351 -0.63 12.05 -8.71
N ALA A 352 -0.71 13.13 -9.49
CA ALA A 352 0.07 13.25 -10.70
C ALA A 352 1.58 13.44 -10.39
N GLN A 353 2.38 12.45 -10.78
CA GLN A 353 3.85 12.47 -10.70
C GLN A 353 4.39 12.66 -9.26
N LEU A 354 3.81 11.95 -8.28
CA LEU A 354 4.21 12.04 -6.87
C LEU A 354 5.72 11.93 -6.64
N GLU A 355 6.38 10.92 -7.20
CA GLU A 355 7.81 10.67 -6.96
C GLU A 355 8.73 11.79 -7.49
N PRO A 356 8.62 12.24 -8.77
CA PRO A 356 9.39 13.39 -9.25
C PRO A 356 9.16 14.67 -8.42
N ARG A 357 7.93 14.91 -7.97
CA ARG A 357 7.59 16.08 -7.13
C ARG A 357 8.21 15.98 -5.74
N ALA A 358 8.16 14.79 -5.13
CA ALA A 358 8.85 14.51 -3.88
C ALA A 358 10.37 14.74 -4.03
N LEU A 359 10.98 14.30 -5.14
CA LEU A 359 12.40 14.56 -5.41
C LEU A 359 12.72 16.05 -5.51
N ALA A 360 11.89 16.84 -6.21
CA ALA A 360 12.07 18.30 -6.27
C ALA A 360 11.99 18.94 -4.88
N ALA A 361 11.03 18.50 -4.05
CA ALA A 361 10.87 19.01 -2.69
C ALA A 361 12.03 18.63 -1.76
N MET A 362 12.48 17.37 -1.80
CA MET A 362 13.57 16.85 -0.96
C MET A 362 14.91 17.48 -1.30
N SER A 363 15.17 17.70 -2.59
CA SER A 363 16.43 18.25 -3.07
C SER A 363 16.51 19.77 -2.95
N GLY A 364 15.36 20.45 -2.80
CA GLY A 364 15.27 21.91 -2.86
C GLY A 364 15.54 22.48 -4.26
N ASP A 365 15.46 21.65 -5.30
CA ASP A 365 15.69 22.06 -6.68
C ASP A 365 14.50 22.91 -7.18
N THR A 366 14.68 24.22 -7.12
CA THR A 366 13.61 25.17 -7.46
C THR A 366 13.26 25.13 -8.94
N ALA A 367 14.21 24.87 -9.84
CA ALA A 367 13.93 24.75 -11.27
C ALA A 367 13.02 23.55 -11.54
N MET A 368 13.29 22.40 -10.94
CA MET A 368 12.42 21.23 -11.07
C MET A 368 11.03 21.47 -10.45
N ALA A 369 10.96 22.21 -9.34
CA ALA A 369 9.70 22.59 -8.71
C ALA A 369 8.86 23.54 -9.58
N GLU A 370 9.47 24.58 -10.17
CA GLU A 370 8.81 25.51 -11.09
C GLU A 370 8.30 24.81 -12.36
N ALA A 371 9.08 23.87 -12.90
CA ALA A 371 8.68 23.12 -14.09
C ALA A 371 7.32 22.42 -13.89
N GLY A 372 7.06 21.90 -12.68
CA GLY A 372 5.82 21.22 -12.33
C GLY A 372 4.73 22.09 -11.70
N ARG A 373 4.97 23.37 -11.42
CA ARG A 373 4.01 24.18 -10.65
C ARG A 373 2.74 24.47 -11.46
N GLY A 374 1.59 24.09 -10.91
CA GLY A 374 0.27 24.36 -11.48
C GLY A 374 0.00 23.65 -12.81
N ARG A 375 0.87 22.72 -13.22
CA ARG A 375 0.80 22.02 -14.51
C ARG A 375 1.45 20.63 -14.45
N ASP A 376 1.35 19.88 -15.53
CA ASP A 376 2.04 18.59 -15.68
C ASP A 376 3.56 18.80 -15.78
N LEU A 377 4.33 18.15 -14.88
CA LEU A 377 5.80 18.32 -14.80
C LEU A 377 6.49 18.01 -16.13
N TYR A 378 6.07 16.92 -16.79
CA TYR A 378 6.69 16.49 -18.04
C TYR A 378 6.44 17.47 -19.18
N SER A 379 5.26 18.08 -19.22
CA SER A 379 4.95 19.16 -20.15
C SER A 379 5.77 20.41 -19.83
N GLY A 380 5.98 20.72 -18.55
CA GLY A 380 6.85 21.82 -18.13
C GLY A 380 8.30 21.68 -18.60
N LEU A 381 8.87 20.47 -18.57
CA LEU A 381 10.21 20.19 -19.13
C LEU A 381 10.29 20.44 -20.64
N VAL A 382 9.19 20.22 -21.37
CA VAL A 382 9.10 20.50 -22.82
C VAL A 382 9.05 22.01 -23.06
N ASP A 383 8.22 22.72 -22.29
CA ASP A 383 8.07 24.18 -22.40
C ASP A 383 9.38 24.92 -22.07
N GLU A 384 10.18 24.38 -21.16
CA GLU A 384 11.53 24.88 -20.84
C GLU A 384 12.61 24.47 -21.85
N GLY A 385 12.25 23.68 -22.87
CA GLY A 385 13.16 23.27 -23.94
C GLY A 385 14.20 22.21 -23.53
N ILE A 386 14.01 21.54 -22.38
CA ILE A 386 14.94 20.53 -21.87
C ILE A 386 14.88 19.25 -22.73
N VAL A 387 13.66 18.88 -23.14
CA VAL A 387 13.32 17.70 -23.95
C VAL A 387 12.31 18.07 -25.03
N ALA A 388 12.24 17.28 -26.12
CA ALA A 388 11.40 17.64 -27.25
C ALA A 388 9.93 17.22 -27.08
N THR A 389 9.68 16.14 -26.33
CA THR A 389 8.32 15.62 -26.13
C THR A 389 8.05 15.23 -24.69
N ARG A 390 6.77 15.24 -24.31
CA ARG A 390 6.32 14.80 -22.98
C ARG A 390 6.72 13.34 -22.70
N GLN A 391 6.68 12.48 -23.73
CA GLN A 391 7.06 11.08 -23.60
C GLN A 391 8.56 10.93 -23.30
N GLU A 392 9.41 11.70 -24.01
CA GLU A 392 10.85 11.77 -23.70
C GLU A 392 11.09 12.30 -22.28
N ALA A 393 10.38 13.35 -21.86
CA ALA A 393 10.47 13.89 -20.50
C ALA A 393 10.20 12.81 -19.45
N LYS A 394 9.10 12.06 -19.62
CA LYS A 394 8.70 10.99 -18.71
C LYS A 394 9.77 9.89 -18.66
N ILE A 395 10.24 9.43 -19.81
CA ILE A 395 11.27 8.39 -19.91
C ILE A 395 12.57 8.86 -19.26
N ALA A 396 12.99 10.10 -19.54
CA ALA A 396 14.23 10.66 -19.02
C ALA A 396 14.20 10.83 -17.50
N VAL A 397 13.15 11.45 -16.94
CA VAL A 397 13.03 11.69 -15.50
C VAL A 397 12.93 10.37 -14.75
N LEU A 398 12.06 9.44 -15.18
CA LEU A 398 11.93 8.13 -14.52
C LEU A 398 13.21 7.29 -14.68
N GLY A 399 13.86 7.32 -15.84
CA GLY A 399 15.13 6.65 -16.05
C GLY A 399 16.25 7.21 -15.17
N ALA A 400 16.33 8.54 -15.07
CA ALA A 400 17.27 9.26 -14.22
C ALA A 400 17.00 9.00 -12.73
N MET A 401 15.75 8.87 -12.30
CA MET A 401 15.41 8.52 -10.92
C MET A 401 15.73 7.07 -10.59
N TYR A 402 15.47 6.14 -11.53
CA TYR A 402 15.61 4.70 -11.26
C TYR A 402 16.94 4.05 -11.67
N GLY A 403 17.87 4.82 -12.23
CA GLY A 403 19.17 4.29 -12.65
C GLY A 403 19.18 3.55 -13.97
N SER A 404 18.21 3.82 -14.84
CA SER A 404 18.29 3.37 -16.23
C SER A 404 19.21 4.31 -17.02
N THR A 405 20.44 3.84 -17.30
CA THR A 405 21.48 4.60 -18.01
C THR A 405 21.65 4.19 -19.47
N THR A 406 20.81 3.28 -19.97
CA THR A 406 20.86 2.76 -21.35
C THR A 406 19.73 3.33 -22.21
N GLY A 407 19.94 3.32 -23.53
CA GLY A 407 18.94 3.80 -24.50
C GLY A 407 18.69 5.32 -24.43
N ASP A 408 17.50 5.73 -24.87
CA ASP A 408 17.09 7.15 -24.93
C ASP A 408 17.09 7.84 -23.56
N SER A 409 16.81 7.10 -22.48
CA SER A 409 16.89 7.60 -21.11
C SER A 409 18.30 8.10 -20.78
N GLY A 410 19.32 7.30 -21.10
CA GLY A 410 20.73 7.63 -20.83
C GLY A 410 21.22 8.85 -21.60
N ARG A 411 20.75 9.04 -22.85
CA ARG A 411 21.09 10.20 -23.69
C ARG A 411 20.64 11.54 -23.08
N LEU A 412 19.54 11.53 -22.34
CA LEU A 412 18.93 12.73 -21.78
C LEU A 412 19.42 13.09 -20.36
N VAL A 413 20.06 12.15 -19.65
CA VAL A 413 20.60 12.38 -18.29
C VAL A 413 21.54 13.58 -18.18
N PRO A 414 22.51 13.81 -19.10
CA PRO A 414 23.38 14.99 -19.01
C PRO A 414 22.61 16.31 -19.00
N ARG A 415 21.53 16.43 -19.79
CA ARG A 415 20.69 17.63 -19.81
C ARG A 415 19.93 17.82 -18.51
N LEU A 416 19.41 16.72 -17.93
CA LEU A 416 18.75 16.76 -16.63
C LEU A 416 19.73 17.18 -15.52
N ARG A 417 21.00 16.72 -15.56
CA ARG A 417 22.03 17.15 -14.60
C ARG A 417 22.35 18.63 -14.69
N THR A 418 22.35 19.20 -15.90
CA THR A 418 22.54 20.65 -16.07
C THR A 418 21.32 21.44 -15.61
N SER A 419 20.11 20.93 -15.86
CA SER A 419 18.86 21.66 -15.58
C SER A 419 18.44 21.55 -14.11
N PHE A 420 18.65 20.38 -13.50
CA PHE A 420 18.20 20.03 -12.14
C PHE A 420 19.36 19.44 -11.30
N PRO A 421 20.43 20.22 -11.05
CA PRO A 421 21.64 19.71 -10.42
C PRO A 421 21.44 19.21 -8.99
N ALA A 422 20.55 19.85 -8.21
CA ALA A 422 20.32 19.46 -6.81
C ALA A 422 19.52 18.15 -6.75
N ALA A 423 18.50 18.02 -7.59
CA ALA A 423 17.71 16.78 -7.70
C ALA A 423 18.59 15.60 -8.13
N MET A 424 19.43 15.80 -9.16
CA MET A 424 20.34 14.76 -9.63
C MET A 424 21.44 14.44 -8.62
N GLY A 425 21.99 15.44 -7.95
CA GLY A 425 22.97 15.25 -6.89
C GLY A 425 22.45 14.39 -5.74
N LEU A 426 21.20 14.62 -5.29
CA LEU A 426 20.59 13.83 -4.22
C LEU A 426 20.50 12.34 -4.56
N VAL A 427 20.01 12.00 -5.76
CA VAL A 427 19.87 10.60 -6.17
C VAL A 427 21.22 9.96 -6.52
N ASP A 428 22.17 10.73 -7.04
CA ASP A 428 23.53 10.26 -7.33
C ASP A 428 24.29 9.94 -6.03
N SER A 429 24.25 10.82 -5.03
CA SER A 429 24.85 10.56 -3.72
C SER A 429 24.23 9.35 -3.02
N ALA A 430 22.90 9.16 -3.13
CA ALA A 430 22.26 7.97 -2.60
C ALA A 430 22.75 6.68 -3.28
N ALA A 431 22.98 6.73 -4.60
CA ALA A 431 23.51 5.60 -5.36
C ALA A 431 24.97 5.28 -5.00
N GLU A 432 25.81 6.30 -4.83
CA GLU A 432 27.21 6.17 -4.41
C GLU A 432 27.30 5.52 -3.03
N VAL A 433 26.56 6.04 -2.04
CA VAL A 433 26.51 5.46 -0.69
C VAL A 433 26.11 3.98 -0.73
N GLY A 434 25.11 3.63 -1.54
CA GLY A 434 24.69 2.23 -1.68
C GLY A 434 25.73 1.34 -2.36
N ALA A 435 26.38 1.83 -3.42
CA ALA A 435 27.40 1.09 -4.14
C ALA A 435 28.63 0.79 -3.26
N GLU A 436 28.93 1.65 -2.29
CA GLU A 436 29.98 1.47 -1.29
C GLU A 436 29.53 0.58 -0.10
N GLY A 437 28.28 0.13 -0.10
CA GLY A 437 27.71 -0.73 0.94
C GLY A 437 27.12 -0.01 2.15
N GLY A 438 26.96 1.32 2.05
CA GLY A 438 26.27 2.14 3.04
C GLY A 438 24.75 2.01 2.99
N VAL A 439 24.09 2.75 3.87
CA VAL A 439 22.62 2.82 3.96
C VAL A 439 22.15 4.27 3.82
N VAL A 440 20.93 4.44 3.33
CA VAL A 440 20.31 5.75 3.10
C VAL A 440 19.02 5.88 3.90
N SER A 441 18.54 7.10 4.12
CA SER A 441 17.27 7.34 4.80
C SER A 441 16.32 8.19 3.96
N THR A 442 15.02 7.94 4.10
CA THR A 442 13.94 8.76 3.53
C THR A 442 13.81 10.10 4.24
N TRP A 443 12.89 10.94 3.76
CA TRP A 443 12.62 12.24 4.34
C TRP A 443 12.07 12.21 5.77
N LEU A 444 11.38 11.19 6.27
CA LEU A 444 10.99 11.16 7.69
C LEU A 444 11.86 10.23 8.54
N GLY A 445 12.89 9.61 7.96
CA GLY A 445 13.93 8.90 8.71
C GLY A 445 13.83 7.38 8.70
N ARG A 446 13.08 6.80 7.75
CA ARG A 446 13.12 5.37 7.47
C ARG A 446 14.45 5.05 6.80
N THR A 447 15.21 4.10 7.34
CA THR A 447 16.52 3.72 6.81
C THR A 447 16.45 2.43 6.01
N SER A 448 17.19 2.38 4.90
CA SER A 448 17.30 1.19 4.05
C SER A 448 17.97 0.02 4.79
N PRO A 449 17.67 -1.24 4.41
CA PRO A 449 18.41 -2.39 4.91
C PRO A 449 19.90 -2.27 4.58
N VAL A 450 20.75 -2.88 5.41
CA VAL A 450 22.17 -3.08 5.07
C VAL A 450 22.30 -4.07 3.91
N PRO A 451 23.36 -3.98 3.09
CA PRO A 451 23.63 -4.97 2.05
C PRO A 451 23.66 -6.40 2.61
N SER A 452 23.21 -7.36 1.79
CA SER A 452 23.15 -8.77 2.18
C SER A 452 24.54 -9.35 2.45
N GLU A 453 24.57 -10.46 3.19
CA GLU A 453 25.83 -11.18 3.42
C GLU A 453 26.45 -11.67 2.09
N GLN A 454 25.61 -12.08 1.13
CA GLN A 454 26.07 -12.44 -0.21
C GLN A 454 26.75 -11.27 -0.92
N TRP A 455 26.19 -10.05 -0.83
CA TRP A 455 26.82 -8.86 -1.38
C TRP A 455 28.20 -8.63 -0.74
N ARG A 456 28.31 -8.74 0.60
CA ARG A 456 29.59 -8.60 1.31
C ARG A 456 30.62 -9.66 0.88
N ARG A 457 30.18 -10.91 0.68
CA ARG A 457 31.04 -11.99 0.17
C ARG A 457 31.56 -11.68 -1.23
N LEU A 458 30.71 -11.17 -2.12
CA LEU A 458 31.12 -10.78 -3.49
C LEU A 458 32.15 -9.65 -3.47
N GLN A 459 31.96 -8.61 -2.64
CA GLN A 459 32.95 -7.54 -2.49
C GLN A 459 34.27 -8.06 -1.90
N SER A 460 34.19 -8.93 -0.89
CA SER A 460 35.38 -9.53 -0.28
C SER A 460 36.17 -10.37 -1.27
N ALA A 461 35.50 -11.15 -2.13
CA ALA A 461 36.15 -12.00 -3.13
C ALA A 461 36.88 -11.17 -4.19
N ALA A 462 36.29 -10.06 -4.65
CA ALA A 462 36.93 -9.17 -5.61
C ALA A 462 38.15 -8.41 -5.05
N ASN A 463 38.28 -8.29 -3.73
CA ASN A 463 39.42 -7.65 -3.06
C ASN A 463 40.54 -8.63 -2.65
N GLN A 464 40.41 -9.93 -2.99
CA GLN A 464 41.46 -10.91 -2.73
C GLN A 464 42.61 -10.78 -3.72
N PHE A 465 43.82 -11.18 -3.31
CA PHE A 465 45.03 -11.07 -4.14
C PHE A 465 44.95 -11.92 -5.42
N ASP A 466 44.21 -13.03 -5.38
CA ASP A 466 43.97 -13.97 -6.47
C ASP A 466 42.61 -13.76 -7.16
N ALA A 467 41.97 -12.59 -6.95
CA ALA A 467 40.69 -12.28 -7.56
C ALA A 467 40.72 -12.37 -9.09
N THR A 468 39.72 -13.02 -9.68
CA THR A 468 39.60 -13.11 -11.13
C THR A 468 38.86 -11.90 -11.70
N SER A 469 39.03 -11.64 -13.01
CA SER A 469 38.24 -10.62 -13.72
C SER A 469 36.73 -10.88 -13.66
N GLN A 470 36.33 -12.15 -13.49
CA GLN A 470 34.94 -12.53 -13.31
C GLN A 470 34.41 -12.11 -11.93
N ASP A 471 35.24 -12.23 -10.88
CA ASP A 471 34.89 -11.82 -9.52
C ASP A 471 34.72 -10.30 -9.43
N GLU A 472 35.65 -9.55 -10.02
CA GLU A 472 35.55 -8.08 -10.13
C GLU A 472 34.26 -7.66 -10.86
N THR A 473 33.93 -8.34 -11.96
CA THR A 473 32.73 -8.04 -12.75
C THR A 473 31.45 -8.30 -11.96
N ARG A 474 31.39 -9.42 -11.23
CA ARG A 474 30.24 -9.76 -10.36
C ARG A 474 30.10 -8.77 -9.21
N ALA A 475 31.20 -8.40 -8.56
CA ALA A 475 31.20 -7.41 -7.48
C ALA A 475 30.75 -6.02 -7.96
N ARG A 476 31.24 -5.57 -9.13
CA ARG A 476 30.82 -4.30 -9.75
C ARG A 476 29.34 -4.30 -10.09
N ARG A 477 28.82 -5.41 -10.63
CA ARG A 477 27.37 -5.55 -10.91
C ARG A 477 26.56 -5.48 -9.62
N ALA A 478 26.95 -6.22 -8.59
CA ALA A 478 26.27 -6.21 -7.29
C ALA A 478 26.31 -4.82 -6.61
N ALA A 479 27.44 -4.11 -6.70
CA ALA A 479 27.56 -2.72 -6.23
C ALA A 479 26.63 -1.78 -7.02
N GLY A 480 26.59 -1.89 -8.35
CA GLY A 480 25.69 -1.11 -9.20
C GLY A 480 24.20 -1.40 -8.92
N ASP A 481 23.85 -2.65 -8.65
CA ASP A 481 22.49 -3.06 -8.28
C ASP A 481 22.09 -2.47 -6.90
N GLN A 482 23.00 -2.50 -5.93
CA GLN A 482 22.82 -1.89 -4.61
C GLN A 482 22.70 -0.36 -4.69
N GLY A 483 23.51 0.30 -5.53
CA GLY A 483 23.40 1.73 -5.78
C GLY A 483 22.06 2.12 -6.43
N ARG A 484 21.55 1.33 -7.38
CA ARG A 484 20.19 1.57 -7.92
C ARG A 484 19.11 1.36 -6.87
N PHE A 485 19.28 0.37 -6.00
CA PHE A 485 18.35 0.15 -4.89
C PHE A 485 18.27 1.37 -3.95
N THR A 486 19.39 1.87 -3.45
CA THR A 486 19.41 3.02 -2.52
C THR A 486 18.94 4.31 -3.18
N ARG A 487 19.27 4.51 -4.46
CA ARG A 487 18.73 5.60 -5.30
C ARG A 487 17.20 5.61 -5.34
N ASN A 488 16.61 4.45 -5.61
CA ASN A 488 15.16 4.31 -5.67
C ASN A 488 14.54 4.48 -4.29
N PHE A 489 15.21 3.94 -3.26
CA PHE A 489 14.74 3.91 -1.89
C PHE A 489 14.41 5.31 -1.36
N VAL A 490 15.31 6.29 -1.55
CA VAL A 490 15.12 7.63 -0.97
C VAL A 490 13.89 8.34 -1.54
N VAL A 491 13.63 8.20 -2.85
CA VAL A 491 12.48 8.84 -3.50
C VAL A 491 11.19 8.06 -3.27
N GLN A 492 11.20 6.76 -3.53
CA GLN A 492 10.03 5.91 -3.38
C GLN A 492 9.54 5.83 -1.93
N GLY A 493 10.47 5.78 -0.99
CA GLY A 493 10.14 5.74 0.43
C GLY A 493 9.59 7.08 0.93
N THR A 494 10.15 8.21 0.48
CA THR A 494 9.59 9.53 0.81
C THR A 494 8.20 9.73 0.19
N ALA A 495 7.97 9.24 -1.02
CA ALA A 495 6.63 9.23 -1.62
C ALA A 495 5.64 8.38 -0.79
N ALA A 496 6.08 7.24 -0.25
CA ALA A 496 5.25 6.43 0.64
C ALA A 496 4.94 7.15 1.97
N GLU A 497 5.90 7.88 2.53
CA GLU A 497 5.70 8.72 3.72
C GLU A 497 4.69 9.84 3.48
N TRP A 498 4.75 10.48 2.31
CA TRP A 498 3.78 11.47 1.89
C TRP A 498 2.38 10.86 1.78
N ALA A 499 2.26 9.69 1.14
CA ALA A 499 0.99 9.00 0.98
C ALA A 499 0.39 8.58 2.34
N LEU A 500 1.21 8.13 3.30
CA LEU A 500 0.75 7.84 4.66
C LEU A 500 0.22 9.08 5.38
N ALA A 501 0.90 10.22 5.25
CA ALA A 501 0.43 11.49 5.81
C ALA A 501 -0.89 11.93 5.17
N TRP A 502 -1.02 11.76 3.85
CA TRP A 502 -2.25 12.03 3.10
C TRP A 502 -3.42 11.15 3.57
N LEU A 503 -3.20 9.84 3.69
CA LEU A 503 -4.20 8.89 4.20
C LEU A 503 -4.62 9.21 5.64
N ALA A 504 -3.66 9.53 6.51
CA ALA A 504 -3.93 9.86 7.91
C ALA A 504 -4.80 11.11 8.04
N ASP A 505 -4.49 12.18 7.32
CA ASP A 505 -5.30 13.42 7.36
C ASP A 505 -6.67 13.22 6.70
N LEU A 506 -6.71 12.55 5.54
CA LEU A 506 -7.97 12.23 4.85
C LEU A 506 -8.91 11.41 5.73
N ARG A 507 -8.40 10.36 6.39
CA ARG A 507 -9.16 9.54 7.35
C ARG A 507 -9.84 10.39 8.43
N LEU A 508 -9.10 11.34 9.03
CA LEU A 508 -9.62 12.21 10.08
C LEU A 508 -10.68 13.19 9.54
N ARG A 509 -10.51 13.69 8.31
CA ARG A 509 -11.49 14.56 7.65
C ARG A 509 -12.79 13.83 7.34
N LEU A 510 -12.70 12.62 6.78
CA LEU A 510 -13.85 11.78 6.49
C LEU A 510 -14.64 11.45 7.75
N ALA A 511 -13.95 11.14 8.86
CA ALA A 511 -14.59 10.85 10.15
C ALA A 511 -15.35 12.05 10.75
N ARG A 512 -15.08 13.28 10.31
CA ARG A 512 -15.79 14.50 10.74
C ARG A 512 -17.03 14.81 9.90
N LEU A 513 -17.17 14.18 8.72
CA LEU A 513 -18.37 14.32 7.92
C LEU A 513 -19.55 13.65 8.66
N PRO A 514 -20.74 14.26 8.67
CA PRO A 514 -21.90 13.67 9.32
C PRO A 514 -22.28 12.36 8.63
N GLY A 515 -22.81 11.42 9.43
CA GLY A 515 -23.44 10.23 8.86
C GLY A 515 -24.83 10.53 8.32
N VAL A 516 -25.36 9.64 7.47
CA VAL A 516 -26.76 9.69 7.03
C VAL A 516 -27.67 9.30 8.20
N ALA A 517 -28.60 10.17 8.56
CA ALA A 517 -29.54 9.95 9.66
C ALA A 517 -30.52 8.79 9.36
N ASP A 518 -31.12 8.21 10.39
CA ASP A 518 -32.37 7.46 10.25
C ASP A 518 -33.50 8.47 10.06
N GLU A 519 -34.08 8.57 8.86
CA GLU A 519 -35.42 9.15 8.77
C GLU A 519 -36.39 8.09 9.30
N ASN A 520 -36.89 8.33 10.53
CA ASN A 520 -38.04 7.61 11.06
C ASN A 520 -39.22 7.79 10.06
N PRO A 521 -39.80 6.73 9.48
CA PRO A 521 -40.95 6.86 8.58
C PRO A 521 -42.26 7.23 9.32
N ALA A 522 -42.18 7.67 10.58
CA ALA A 522 -43.31 7.74 11.49
C ALA A 522 -43.97 9.13 11.62
N ASP A 523 -43.52 10.15 10.88
CA ASP A 523 -44.07 11.51 11.02
C ASP A 523 -44.43 12.22 9.71
N ASP A 524 -44.47 11.51 8.57
CA ASP A 524 -45.04 12.06 7.34
C ASP A 524 -46.04 11.09 6.72
N ASP A 525 -47.28 11.17 7.20
CA ASP A 525 -48.47 10.47 6.69
C ASP A 525 -48.91 11.01 5.29
N ARG A 526 -47.97 11.59 4.52
CA ARG A 526 -48.19 12.13 3.19
C ARG A 526 -47.04 11.71 2.27
N ASN A 527 -47.27 10.57 1.61
CA ASN A 527 -46.68 10.16 0.34
C ASN A 527 -45.39 9.31 0.44
N PRO A 528 -45.46 7.98 0.22
CA PRO A 528 -44.27 7.14 0.19
C PRO A 528 -43.56 7.31 -1.17
N GLY A 529 -42.37 7.90 -1.13
CA GLY A 529 -41.43 7.91 -2.24
C GLY A 529 -41.67 9.03 -3.26
N VAL A 530 -40.56 9.62 -3.72
CA VAL A 530 -40.43 10.73 -4.66
C VAL A 530 -40.37 12.11 -3.98
N THR A 531 -39.15 12.54 -3.67
CA THR A 531 -38.82 13.97 -3.66
C THR A 531 -39.00 14.52 -5.08
N SER A 532 -39.31 15.81 -5.22
CA SER A 532 -39.58 16.49 -6.49
C SER A 532 -38.40 16.54 -7.50
N ALA A 533 -37.34 15.77 -7.26
CA ALA A 533 -36.17 15.61 -8.12
C ALA A 533 -35.93 14.14 -8.59
N GLY A 534 -36.74 13.15 -8.16
CA GLY A 534 -36.59 11.77 -8.64
C GLY A 534 -35.34 11.03 -8.16
N GLU A 535 -34.66 11.53 -7.12
CA GLU A 535 -33.52 10.87 -6.50
C GLU A 535 -34.00 9.92 -5.40
N THR A 536 -33.71 8.63 -5.55
CA THR A 536 -33.94 7.60 -4.51
C THR A 536 -33.26 8.01 -3.21
N VAL A 537 -34.05 8.12 -2.14
CA VAL A 537 -33.59 8.33 -0.76
C VAL A 537 -32.52 7.28 -0.44
N GLY A 538 -31.34 7.72 0.00
CA GLY A 538 -30.13 6.90 0.02
C GLY A 538 -30.23 5.71 0.97
N ASN A 539 -30.11 4.50 0.43
CA ASN A 539 -29.97 3.29 1.22
C ASN A 539 -28.64 3.31 1.99
N VAL A 540 -28.65 2.75 3.20
CA VAL A 540 -27.45 2.52 4.01
C VAL A 540 -26.54 1.50 3.31
N ALA A 541 -25.22 1.72 3.33
CA ALA A 541 -24.24 0.79 2.77
C ALA A 541 -23.94 -0.34 3.79
N GLU A 542 -24.93 -1.16 4.13
CA GLU A 542 -24.87 -2.15 5.23
C GLU A 542 -23.66 -3.10 5.14
N ALA A 543 -23.30 -3.53 3.93
CA ALA A 543 -22.17 -4.43 3.69
C ALA A 543 -20.80 -3.81 4.01
N SER A 544 -20.73 -2.49 4.22
CA SER A 544 -19.53 -1.79 4.72
C SER A 544 -19.38 -1.87 6.26
N GLY A 545 -20.26 -2.59 6.94
CA GLY A 545 -20.17 -2.84 8.38
C GLY A 545 -20.64 -1.68 9.26
N PRO A 546 -20.66 -1.87 10.59
CA PRO A 546 -21.36 -0.98 11.52
C PRO A 546 -20.71 0.40 11.66
N VAL A 547 -19.41 0.53 11.40
CA VAL A 547 -18.71 1.83 11.45
C VAL A 547 -19.02 2.67 10.21
N PHE A 548 -19.03 2.05 9.02
CA PHE A 548 -18.95 2.76 7.75
C PHE A 548 -20.25 2.80 6.96
N SER A 549 -21.21 1.96 7.29
CA SER A 549 -22.49 1.83 6.57
C SER A 549 -23.25 3.14 6.36
N ARG A 550 -23.01 4.17 7.19
CA ARG A 550 -23.71 5.46 7.13
C ARG A 550 -22.81 6.67 6.87
N ARG A 551 -21.51 6.49 6.61
CA ARG A 551 -20.55 7.60 6.49
C ARG A 551 -19.54 7.39 5.36
N ALA A 552 -18.96 8.48 4.88
CA ALA A 552 -17.88 8.41 3.90
C ALA A 552 -16.65 7.70 4.49
N HIS A 553 -16.01 6.84 3.69
CA HIS A 553 -14.86 6.04 4.14
C HIS A 553 -13.95 5.65 2.97
N LEU A 554 -12.66 5.50 3.27
CA LEU A 554 -11.67 4.96 2.34
C LEU A 554 -11.99 3.49 2.07
N VAL A 555 -11.93 3.08 0.80
CA VAL A 555 -12.15 1.68 0.39
C VAL A 555 -10.98 1.11 -0.40
N PHE A 556 -10.19 1.94 -1.06
CA PHE A 556 -9.05 1.51 -1.86
C PHE A 556 -7.87 2.47 -1.72
N PHE A 557 -6.67 1.89 -1.72
CA PHE A 557 -5.41 2.61 -1.81
C PHE A 557 -4.40 1.82 -2.66
N LEU A 558 -3.71 2.52 -3.56
CA LEU A 558 -2.60 1.98 -4.33
C LEU A 558 -1.56 3.07 -4.57
N HIS A 559 -0.55 3.13 -3.69
CA HIS A 559 0.58 4.08 -3.76
C HIS A 559 0.14 5.57 -3.80
N ASP A 560 -0.29 6.06 -4.95
CA ASP A 560 -0.72 7.41 -5.29
C ASP A 560 -2.22 7.52 -5.63
N GLU A 561 -2.94 6.40 -5.74
CA GLU A 561 -4.39 6.36 -5.99
C GLU A 561 -5.18 6.05 -4.70
N VAL A 562 -6.24 6.81 -4.43
CA VAL A 562 -7.23 6.53 -3.39
C VAL A 562 -8.64 6.46 -3.98
N ILE A 563 -9.51 5.63 -3.38
CA ILE A 563 -10.95 5.67 -3.64
C ILE A 563 -11.70 5.76 -2.31
N VAL A 564 -12.60 6.74 -2.23
CA VAL A 564 -13.53 6.93 -1.13
C VAL A 564 -14.93 6.54 -1.60
N HIS A 565 -15.64 5.76 -0.79
CA HIS A 565 -17.06 5.48 -0.96
C HIS A 565 -17.85 6.37 -0.01
N ALA A 566 -18.77 7.18 -0.54
CA ALA A 566 -19.47 8.19 0.23
C ALA A 566 -20.94 8.33 -0.16
N PRO A 567 -21.83 8.74 0.77
CA PRO A 567 -23.18 9.16 0.43
C PRO A 567 -23.13 10.25 -0.65
N ALA A 568 -24.04 10.23 -1.62
CA ALA A 568 -24.01 11.15 -2.75
C ALA A 568 -24.01 12.62 -2.31
N GLN A 569 -24.75 12.95 -1.25
CA GLN A 569 -24.80 14.29 -0.64
C GLN A 569 -23.46 14.80 -0.08
N HIS A 570 -22.47 13.92 0.11
CA HIS A 570 -21.14 14.26 0.62
C HIS A 570 -20.05 14.19 -0.44
N ALA A 571 -20.36 13.84 -1.69
CA ALA A 571 -19.35 13.60 -2.72
C ALA A 571 -18.41 14.79 -2.96
N GLU A 572 -18.95 16.02 -3.06
CA GLU A 572 -18.15 17.24 -3.25
C GLU A 572 -17.31 17.61 -2.00
N ALA A 573 -17.88 17.40 -0.81
CA ALA A 573 -17.16 17.63 0.45
C ALA A 573 -16.00 16.63 0.62
N VAL A 574 -16.21 15.38 0.19
CA VAL A 574 -15.16 14.37 0.13
C VAL A 574 -14.09 14.74 -0.89
N ALA A 575 -14.47 15.18 -2.08
CA ALA A 575 -13.50 15.61 -3.10
C ALA A 575 -12.61 16.75 -2.59
N THR A 576 -13.21 17.73 -1.92
CA THR A 576 -12.48 18.83 -1.24
C THR A 576 -11.56 18.28 -0.14
N ALA A 577 -12.04 17.36 0.70
CA ALA A 577 -11.24 16.77 1.77
C ALA A 577 -10.02 16.00 1.26
N ILE A 578 -10.14 15.32 0.11
CA ILE A 578 -9.02 14.62 -0.55
C ILE A 578 -7.96 15.63 -0.99
N GLY A 579 -8.36 16.72 -1.66
CA GLY A 579 -7.46 17.78 -2.10
C GLY A 579 -6.76 18.50 -0.96
N ASP A 580 -7.52 18.88 0.08
CA ASP A 580 -6.96 19.52 1.26
C ASP A 580 -5.98 18.62 2.01
N ALA A 581 -6.25 17.31 2.07
CA ALA A 581 -5.37 16.35 2.70
C ALA A 581 -4.05 16.21 1.94
N ALA A 582 -4.09 16.21 0.59
CA ALA A 582 -2.88 16.16 -0.23
C ALA A 582 -2.02 17.43 -0.02
N ALA A 583 -2.66 18.61 -0.02
CA ALA A 583 -1.97 19.87 0.29
C ALA A 583 -1.37 19.88 1.70
N SER A 584 -2.12 19.36 2.68
CA SER A 584 -1.68 19.25 4.08
C SER A 584 -0.49 18.30 4.22
N ALA A 585 -0.50 17.16 3.54
CA ALA A 585 0.62 16.21 3.51
C ALA A 585 1.89 16.85 2.91
N GLY A 586 1.75 17.56 1.79
CA GLY A 586 2.86 18.30 1.17
C GLY A 586 3.48 19.32 2.12
N LYS A 587 2.64 20.13 2.78
CA LYS A 587 3.09 21.13 3.76
C LYS A 587 3.70 20.49 5.02
N LEU A 588 3.12 19.39 5.49
CA LEU A 588 3.58 18.71 6.70
C LEU A 588 4.96 18.09 6.52
N LEU A 589 5.23 17.52 5.35
CA LEU A 589 6.54 16.93 5.05
C LEU A 589 7.55 18.00 4.63
N PHE A 590 7.20 18.85 3.66
CA PHE A 590 8.17 19.70 2.96
C PHE A 590 8.07 21.19 3.33
N GLY A 591 7.22 21.55 4.29
CA GLY A 591 7.07 22.93 4.75
C GLY A 591 6.55 23.85 3.63
N ASN A 592 7.31 24.90 3.33
CA ASN A 592 6.99 25.88 2.29
C ASN A 592 7.73 25.58 0.96
N ALA A 593 8.12 24.32 0.73
CA ALA A 593 8.75 23.94 -0.53
C ALA A 593 7.85 24.36 -1.71
N PRO A 594 8.42 24.92 -2.79
CA PRO A 594 7.69 25.46 -3.95
C PRO A 594 7.00 24.40 -4.85
N VAL A 595 6.57 23.27 -4.30
CA VAL A 595 6.04 22.10 -5.00
C VAL A 595 4.58 21.89 -4.65
N ASP A 596 3.74 21.67 -5.66
CA ASP A 596 2.36 21.23 -5.53
C ASP A 596 2.20 19.72 -5.85
N PHE A 597 1.10 19.13 -5.39
CA PHE A 597 0.75 17.72 -5.60
C PHE A 597 -0.64 17.66 -6.25
N PRO A 598 -0.75 17.94 -7.56
CA PRO A 598 -2.04 17.98 -8.25
C PRO A 598 -2.67 16.58 -8.29
N LEU A 599 -4.00 16.57 -8.21
CA LEU A 599 -4.82 15.37 -8.21
C LEU A 599 -5.66 15.30 -9.48
N ASP A 600 -5.74 14.13 -10.10
CA ASP A 600 -6.79 13.82 -11.07
C ASP A 600 -7.97 13.21 -10.30
N LEU A 601 -9.03 14.00 -10.10
CA LEU A 601 -10.17 13.64 -9.25
C LEU A 601 -11.42 13.40 -10.08
N THR A 602 -12.11 12.29 -9.79
CA THR A 602 -13.39 11.98 -10.43
C THR A 602 -14.41 11.50 -9.41
N ILE A 603 -15.66 11.94 -9.60
CA ILE A 603 -16.84 11.50 -8.84
C ILE A 603 -17.70 10.67 -9.79
N SER A 604 -18.03 9.44 -9.39
CA SER A 604 -18.74 8.51 -10.27
C SER A 604 -19.60 7.51 -9.50
N GLU A 605 -20.61 6.92 -10.15
CA GLU A 605 -21.32 5.76 -9.60
C GLU A 605 -20.58 4.45 -9.85
N ARG A 606 -19.92 4.36 -11.00
CA ARG A 606 -19.03 3.25 -11.38
C ARG A 606 -17.68 3.81 -11.73
N ALA A 607 -16.62 3.10 -11.35
CA ALA A 607 -15.30 3.48 -11.81
C ALA A 607 -15.27 3.46 -13.34
N ALA A 608 -14.89 4.59 -13.94
CA ALA A 608 -14.94 4.77 -15.38
C ALA A 608 -14.00 3.79 -16.10
N LYS A 609 -14.32 3.52 -17.37
CA LYS A 609 -13.41 2.88 -18.31
C LYS A 609 -12.35 3.92 -18.70
N GLY A 610 -11.29 4.03 -17.91
CA GLY A 610 -10.09 4.78 -18.29
C GLY A 610 -9.45 4.21 -19.56
#